data_AF-A0A7V9B3A5-F1
#
_entry.id   AF-A0A7V9B3A5-F1
#
_cell.length_a   1.000
_cell.length_b   1.000
_cell.length_c   1.000
_cell.angle_alpha   90.00
_cell.angle_beta   90.00
_cell.angle_gamma   90.00
#
_symmetry.space_group_name_H-M   'P 1'
#
loop_
_entity.id
_entity.type
_entity.pdbx_description
1 polymer ?
#
loop_
_entity_poly.entity_id
_entity_poly.type
_entity_poly.pdbx_seq_one_letter_code
_entity_poly.pdbx_strand_id
1 'polypeptide(L)'
;MPGSAPPPFTGVAVALVTLFDDDLAVDIGATAALAAQVVEAGVGTVVVAGTTGEAAALDAGERTALLDVVGAAIRPLGATL
;
A
#
# COMPACT_ATOMS: atom_id res chain seq x y z
N MET A 1 -12.54 -10.59 30.17
CA MET A 1 -11.71 -10.06 29.08
C MET A 1 -12.10 -8.60 28.91
N PRO A 2 -11.18 -7.62 29.04
CA PRO A 2 -11.49 -6.25 28.64
C PRO A 2 -12.05 -6.28 27.20
N GLY A 3 -13.10 -5.50 26.94
CA GLY A 3 -13.76 -5.49 25.62
C GLY A 3 -12.74 -5.21 24.53
N SER A 4 -12.68 -6.06 23.50
CA SER A 4 -11.71 -5.90 22.42
C SER A 4 -11.97 -4.59 21.69
N ALA A 5 -10.90 -3.83 21.41
CA ALA A 5 -10.97 -2.68 20.52
C ALA A 5 -11.58 -3.09 19.17
N PRO A 6 -12.26 -2.16 18.47
CA PRO A 6 -12.75 -2.43 17.12
C PRO A 6 -11.58 -2.84 16.21
N PRO A 7 -11.84 -3.70 15.21
CA PRO A 7 -10.80 -4.15 14.31
C PRO A 7 -10.19 -2.96 13.54
N PRO A 8 -8.87 -2.97 13.29
CA PRO A 8 -8.18 -1.85 12.65
C PRO A 8 -8.63 -1.58 11.20
N PHE A 9 -9.21 -2.60 10.54
CA PHE A 9 -9.84 -2.50 9.24
C PHE A 9 -10.93 -3.57 9.12
N THR A 10 -11.84 -3.40 8.16
CA THR A 10 -12.92 -4.36 7.85
C THR A 10 -12.96 -4.64 6.36
N GLY A 11 -13.52 -5.80 5.98
CA GLY A 11 -13.58 -6.22 4.57
C GLY A 11 -12.29 -6.91 4.10
N VAL A 12 -12.06 -6.86 2.78
CA VAL A 12 -10.90 -7.50 2.15
C VAL A 12 -9.68 -6.58 2.21
N ALA A 13 -8.55 -7.15 2.61
CA ALA A 13 -7.24 -6.53 2.52
C ALA A 13 -6.36 -7.26 1.49
N VAL A 14 -5.67 -6.52 0.63
CA VAL A 14 -4.78 -7.06 -0.40
C VAL A 14 -3.33 -6.73 -0.06
N ALA A 15 -2.46 -7.74 -0.04
CA ALA A 15 -1.02 -7.55 -0.03
C ALA A 15 -0.58 -7.16 -1.45
N LEU A 16 -0.15 -5.91 -1.62
CA LEU A 16 0.22 -5.35 -2.91
C LEU A 16 1.67 -5.72 -3.25
N VAL A 17 1.90 -6.12 -4.50
CA VAL A 17 3.25 -6.26 -5.06
C VAL A 17 3.88 -4.89 -5.26
N THR A 18 5.20 -4.79 -5.13
CA THR A 18 5.94 -3.58 -5.53
C THR A 18 6.38 -3.76 -6.98
N LEU A 19 6.06 -2.79 -7.83
CA LEU A 19 6.48 -2.81 -9.22
C LEU A 19 7.88 -2.23 -9.35
N PHE A 20 8.67 -2.81 -10.24
CA PHE A 20 10.01 -2.38 -10.59
C PHE A 20 10.09 -2.18 -12.10
N ASP A 21 10.89 -1.23 -12.55
CA ASP A 21 11.14 -1.00 -13.98
C ASP A 21 12.17 -1.99 -14.55
N ASP A 22 12.48 -1.85 -15.84
CA ASP A 22 13.42 -2.72 -16.55
C ASP A 22 14.87 -2.60 -16.02
N ASP A 23 15.19 -1.50 -15.33
CA ASP A 23 16.48 -1.25 -14.67
C ASP A 23 16.48 -1.73 -13.19
N LEU A 24 15.41 -2.40 -12.76
CA LEU A 24 15.16 -2.87 -11.38
C LEU A 24 15.04 -1.76 -10.34
N ALA A 25 14.76 -0.53 -10.76
CA ALA A 25 14.42 0.55 -9.85
C ALA A 25 12.93 0.48 -9.47
N VAL A 26 12.60 0.93 -8.25
CA VAL A 26 11.21 0.89 -7.75
C VAL A 26 10.33 1.83 -8.56
N ASP A 27 9.29 1.27 -9.20
CA ASP A 27 8.27 2.06 -9.88
C ASP A 27 7.13 2.39 -8.92
N ILE A 28 7.36 3.47 -8.16
CA ILE A 28 6.40 3.99 -7.18
C ILE A 28 5.09 4.42 -7.86
N GLY A 29 5.18 5.02 -9.05
CA GLY A 29 4.02 5.55 -9.77
C GLY A 29 3.09 4.43 -10.25
N ALA A 30 3.66 3.40 -10.88
CA ALA A 30 2.89 2.23 -11.30
C ALA A 30 2.32 1.47 -10.09
N THR A 31 3.07 1.36 -8.99
CA THR A 31 2.58 0.72 -7.76
C THR A 31 1.37 1.49 -7.17
N ALA A 32 1.41 2.82 -7.18
CA ALA A 32 0.28 3.65 -6.75
C ALA A 32 -0.93 3.53 -7.67
N ALA A 33 -0.72 3.45 -8.98
CA ALA A 33 -1.80 3.21 -9.94
C ALA A 33 -2.46 1.84 -9.73
N LEU A 34 -1.67 0.79 -9.47
CA LEU A 34 -2.18 -0.54 -9.13
C LEU A 34 -3.02 -0.50 -7.83
N ALA A 35 -2.53 0.20 -6.81
CA ALA A 35 -3.29 0.35 -5.56
C ALA A 35 -4.64 1.03 -5.78
N ALA A 36 -4.69 2.09 -6.59
CA ALA A 36 -5.93 2.78 -6.92
C ALA A 36 -6.92 1.86 -7.64
N GLN A 37 -6.47 1.09 -8.64
CA GLN A 37 -7.31 0.10 -9.34
C GLN A 37 -7.89 -0.95 -8.39
N VAL A 38 -7.08 -1.45 -7.45
CA VAL A 38 -7.52 -2.45 -6.47
C VAL A 38 -8.58 -1.88 -5.52
N VAL A 39 -8.41 -0.63 -5.07
CA VAL A 39 -9.40 0.05 -4.23
C VAL A 39 -10.67 0.36 -5.01
N GLU A 40 -10.58 0.81 -6.26
CA GLU A 40 -11.73 1.01 -7.15
C GLU A 40 -12.53 -0.28 -7.37
N ALA A 41 -11.87 -1.44 -7.34
CA ALA A 41 -12.51 -2.76 -7.40
C ALA A 41 -13.24 -3.17 -6.10
N GLY A 42 -13.23 -2.33 -5.06
CA GLY A 42 -13.97 -2.53 -3.81
C GLY A 42 -13.14 -3.12 -2.67
N VAL A 43 -11.82 -3.16 -2.78
CA VAL A 43 -10.93 -3.58 -1.69
C VAL A 43 -10.86 -2.47 -0.64
N GLY A 44 -11.07 -2.85 0.63
CA GLY A 44 -11.11 -1.90 1.74
C GLY A 44 -9.73 -1.48 2.25
N THR A 45 -8.68 -2.27 1.99
CA THR A 45 -7.33 -1.99 2.48
C THR A 45 -6.27 -2.59 1.57
N VAL A 46 -5.18 -1.86 1.34
CA VAL A 46 -3.96 -2.39 0.71
C VAL A 46 -2.82 -2.38 1.72
N VAL A 47 -2.02 -3.44 1.70
CA VAL A 47 -0.80 -3.58 2.50
C VAL A 47 0.38 -3.49 1.54
N VAL A 48 1.21 -2.47 1.71
CA VAL A 48 2.38 -2.19 0.87
C VAL A 48 3.68 -2.42 1.62
N ALA A 49 4.79 -2.60 0.90
CA ALA A 49 6.10 -2.89 1.49
C ALA A 49 6.06 -4.04 2.53
N GLY A 50 5.21 -5.03 2.28
CA GLY A 50 5.19 -6.31 2.98
C GLY A 50 6.10 -7.34 2.30
N THR A 51 6.04 -8.61 2.72
CA THR A 51 6.82 -9.67 2.05
C THR A 51 6.42 -9.86 0.59
N THR A 52 5.12 -9.77 0.29
CA THR A 52 4.57 -9.78 -1.09
C THR A 52 4.93 -8.54 -1.88
N GLY A 53 5.19 -7.43 -1.20
CA GLY A 53 5.68 -6.19 -1.82
C GLY A 53 7.20 -6.09 -1.76
N GLU A 54 7.89 -7.23 -1.65
CA GLU A 54 9.34 -7.35 -1.76
C GLU A 54 10.09 -6.42 -0.80
N ALA A 55 9.57 -6.21 0.42
CA ALA A 55 10.14 -5.26 1.36
C ALA A 55 11.67 -5.41 1.56
N ALA A 56 12.17 -6.65 1.59
CA ALA A 56 13.59 -6.94 1.77
C ALA A 56 14.49 -6.40 0.63
N ALA A 57 13.92 -6.12 -0.54
CA ALA A 57 14.59 -5.50 -1.68
C ALA A 57 14.53 -3.96 -1.66
N LEU A 58 13.71 -3.37 -0.78
CA LEU A 58 13.53 -1.92 -0.68
C LEU A 58 14.38 -1.33 0.43
N ASP A 59 15.04 -0.21 0.14
CA ASP A 59 15.65 0.62 1.15
C ASP A 59 14.62 1.43 1.96
N ALA A 60 15.08 2.12 3.01
CA ALA A 60 14.19 2.87 3.89
C ALA A 60 13.50 4.06 3.18
N GLY A 61 14.20 4.72 2.26
CA GLY A 61 13.66 5.84 1.49
C GLY A 61 12.60 5.37 0.49
N GLU A 62 12.87 4.27 -0.21
CA GLU A 62 11.92 3.64 -1.13
C GLU A 62 10.65 3.20 -0.40
N ARG A 63 10.78 2.58 0.78
CA ARG A 63 9.62 2.19 1.61
C ARG A 63 8.78 3.39 2.02
N THR A 64 9.41 4.47 2.48
CA THR A 64 8.69 5.69 2.87
C THR A 64 8.00 6.33 1.67
N ALA A 65 8.71 6.48 0.55
CA ALA A 65 8.14 7.07 -0.66
C ALA A 65 6.97 6.25 -1.20
N LEU A 66 7.06 4.92 -1.16
CA LEU A 66 5.99 4.03 -1.59
C LEU A 66 4.75 4.13 -0.67
N LEU A 67 4.95 4.18 0.65
CA LEU A 67 3.86 4.43 1.62
C LEU A 67 3.18 5.79 1.39
N ASP A 68 3.97 6.84 1.15
CA ASP A 68 3.45 8.20 0.96
C ASP A 68 2.65 8.32 -0.34
N VAL A 69 3.23 7.88 -1.47
CA VAL A 69 2.60 8.05 -2.79
C VAL A 69 1.40 7.11 -2.97
N VAL A 70 1.51 5.84 -2.56
CA VAL A 70 0.36 4.93 -2.59
C VAL A 70 -0.75 5.44 -1.66
N GLY A 71 -0.36 5.88 -0.46
CA GLY A 71 -1.27 6.45 0.51
C GLY A 71 -2.02 7.68 -0.03
N ALA A 72 -1.33 8.56 -0.75
CA ALA A 72 -1.93 9.74 -1.37
C ALA A 72 -2.88 9.37 -2.53
N ALA A 73 -2.56 8.32 -3.30
CA ALA A 73 -3.35 7.89 -4.45
C ALA A 73 -4.72 7.30 -4.07
N ILE A 74 -4.83 6.65 -2.92
CA ILE A 74 -6.05 5.91 -2.52
C ILE A 74 -6.83 6.58 -1.38
N ARG A 75 -6.27 7.59 -0.72
CA ARG A 75 -6.95 8.26 0.39
C ARG A 75 -8.08 9.17 -0.10
N PRO A 76 -9.22 9.17 0.59
CA PRO A 76 -10.16 10.28 0.48
C PRO A 76 -9.49 11.59 0.89
N LEU A 77 -9.81 12.68 0.18
CA LEU A 77 -9.32 14.02 0.50
C LEU A 77 -9.58 14.34 1.99
N GLY A 78 -8.51 14.58 2.76
CA GLY A 78 -8.58 14.97 4.17
C GLY A 78 -8.24 13.90 5.22
N ALA A 79 -7.85 12.68 4.82
CA ALA A 79 -7.41 11.64 5.76
C ALA A 79 -5.90 11.73 6.06
N THR A 80 -5.51 11.81 7.34
CA THR A 80 -4.10 11.77 7.81
C THR A 80 -3.67 10.33 8.14
N LEU A 81 -2.37 10.04 8.00
CA LEU A 81 -1.71 8.81 8.46
C LEU A 81 -1.63 8.73 10.00
#